data_AF-A0A8B7BPA0-F1
#
_entry.id   AF-A0A8B7BPA0-F1
#
_cell.length_a   1.000
_cell.length_b   1.000
_cell.length_c   1.000
_cell.angle_alpha   90.00
_cell.angle_beta   90.00
_cell.angle_gamma   90.00
#
_symmetry.space_group_name_H-M   'P 1'
#
loop_
_entity.id
_entity.type
_entity.pdbx_description
1 polymer ?
#
loop_
_entity_poly.entity_id
_entity_poly.type
_entity_poly.pdbx_seq_one_letter_code
_entity_poly.pdbx_strand_id
1 'polypeptide(L)'
;MDRSLGDYFTVPAGSGSVVTFPATAIFLSLLDRRLLPLRYCLAEHVSTPLQRISLGQVLDAAAMAASALVERRRSAVLHAHHAEGRAGWFVPMSTLWVVLPLAMTGAAEALHFPGQVASTTRHSPSRYGAWQQLAMVWRIIATGFYLSTAVVGLIRGATNWPPDNIDTSSRCQLDCCARDDQLWMIPNRCKALQVPESS
;
A
#
# COMPACT_ATOMS: atom_id res chain seq x y z
N MET A 1 -5.07 -11.94 10.72
CA MET A 1 -3.72 -11.74 11.28
C MET A 1 -3.90 -11.48 12.76
N ASP A 2 -2.96 -11.96 13.57
CA ASP A 2 -2.95 -11.66 14.99
C ASP A 2 -2.56 -10.19 15.16
N ARG A 3 -3.51 -9.40 15.65
CA ARG A 3 -3.42 -7.93 15.74
C ARG A 3 -2.71 -7.48 17.01
N SER A 4 -2.29 -8.40 17.86
CA SER A 4 -1.55 -8.10 19.08
C SER A 4 -0.09 -7.74 18.75
N LEU A 5 0.31 -6.54 19.14
CA LEU A 5 1.70 -6.11 19.29
C LEU A 5 2.03 -6.22 20.79
N GLY A 6 2.40 -7.43 21.21
CA GLY A 6 2.59 -7.79 22.62
C GLY A 6 1.27 -8.02 23.38
N ASP A 7 1.35 -8.16 24.70
CA ASP A 7 0.19 -8.50 25.55
C ASP A 7 -0.85 -7.37 25.70
N TYR A 8 -0.54 -6.14 25.26
CA TYR A 8 -1.31 -4.94 25.62
C TYR A 8 -1.84 -4.10 24.45
N PHE A 9 -1.38 -4.28 23.20
CA PHE A 9 -1.76 -3.38 22.10
C PHE A 9 -2.28 -4.12 20.87
N THR A 10 -3.59 -4.02 20.64
CA THR A 10 -4.24 -4.53 19.43
C THR A 10 -4.27 -3.45 18.36
N VAL A 11 -3.53 -3.62 17.26
CA VAL A 11 -3.52 -2.68 16.13
C VAL A 11 -4.86 -2.75 15.38
N PRO A 12 -5.64 -1.65 15.31
CA PRO A 12 -6.85 -1.61 14.51
C PRO A 12 -6.56 -1.85 13.03
N ALA A 13 -7.42 -2.59 12.32
CA ALA A 13 -7.22 -2.87 10.89
C ALA A 13 -7.09 -1.61 10.03
N GLY A 14 -7.65 -0.48 10.47
CA GLY A 14 -7.59 0.82 9.79
C GLY A 14 -6.35 1.66 10.07
N SER A 15 -5.48 1.29 11.02
CA SER A 15 -4.31 2.13 11.38
C SER A 15 -3.05 1.83 10.55
N GLY A 16 -3.10 0.89 9.61
CA GLY A 16 -1.94 0.49 8.79
C GLY A 16 -1.31 1.66 8.03
N SER A 17 -2.12 2.55 7.47
CA SER A 17 -1.62 3.77 6.78
C SER A 17 -1.02 4.80 7.73
N VAL A 18 -1.46 4.81 8.99
CA VAL A 18 -0.98 5.77 10.00
C VAL A 18 0.45 5.45 10.42
N VAL A 19 0.89 4.19 10.29
CA VAL A 19 2.27 3.74 10.60
C VAL A 19 3.28 4.35 9.63
N THR A 20 2.87 4.72 8.41
CA THR A 20 3.75 5.33 7.43
C THR A 20 4.24 6.71 7.89
N PHE A 21 3.38 7.55 8.47
CA PHE A 21 3.77 8.91 8.91
C PHE A 21 4.93 8.95 9.93
N PRO A 22 4.90 8.22 11.07
CA PRO A 22 6.02 8.21 12.00
C PRO A 22 7.26 7.55 11.39
N ALA A 23 7.10 6.53 10.53
CA ALA A 23 8.22 5.95 9.81
C ALA A 23 8.89 7.01 8.91
N THR A 24 8.11 7.73 8.10
CA THR A 24 8.60 8.83 7.26
C THR A 24 9.29 9.91 8.11
N ALA A 25 8.72 10.31 9.24
CA ALA A 25 9.32 11.30 10.14
C ALA A 25 10.66 10.84 10.72
N ILE A 26 10.77 9.58 11.14
CA ILE A 26 12.01 8.99 11.66
C ILE A 26 13.06 8.90 10.56
N PHE A 27 12.70 8.39 9.38
CA PHE A 27 13.62 8.29 8.25
C PHE A 27 14.06 9.66 7.75
N LEU A 28 13.16 10.64 7.69
CA LEU A 28 13.49 12.02 7.35
C LEU A 28 14.42 12.64 8.39
N SER A 29 14.15 12.46 9.68
CA SER A 29 15.03 12.95 10.75
C SER A 29 16.42 12.32 10.70
N LEU A 30 16.49 11.03 10.38
CA LEU A 30 17.75 10.29 10.21
C LEU A 30 18.49 10.78 8.97
N LEU A 31 17.76 10.95 7.86
CA LEU A 31 18.28 11.50 6.63
C LEU A 31 18.81 12.90 6.87
N ASP A 32 18.09 13.81 7.51
CA ASP A 32 18.54 15.17 7.78
C ASP A 32 19.75 15.19 8.72
N ARG A 33 19.73 14.43 9.83
CA ARG A 33 20.89 14.32 10.75
C ARG A 33 22.13 13.74 10.09
N ARG A 34 21.99 12.83 9.13
CA ARG A 34 23.11 12.23 8.39
C ARG A 34 23.50 13.07 7.17
N LEU A 35 22.54 13.71 6.51
CA LEU A 35 22.72 14.52 5.31
C LEU A 35 23.32 15.88 5.59
N LEU A 36 22.99 16.50 6.72
CA LEU A 36 23.62 17.75 7.14
C LEU A 36 25.15 17.62 7.17
N PRO A 37 25.76 16.66 7.91
CA PRO A 37 27.20 16.49 7.91
C PRO A 37 27.75 15.95 6.58
N LEU A 38 27.03 15.04 5.90
CA LEU A 38 27.46 14.53 4.60
C LEU A 38 27.46 15.62 3.52
N ARG A 39 26.54 16.60 3.55
CA ARG A 39 26.52 17.73 2.60
C ARG A 39 27.74 18.63 2.75
N TYR A 40 28.25 18.81 3.96
CA TYR A 40 29.49 19.56 4.19
C TYR A 40 30.74 18.78 3.74
N CYS A 41 30.72 17.44 3.79
CA CYS A 41 31.83 16.61 3.30
C CYS A 41 31.78 16.27 1.80
N LEU A 42 30.58 16.15 1.20
CA LEU A 42 30.35 15.69 -0.19
C LEU A 42 29.94 16.82 -1.13
N ALA A 43 30.33 18.07 -0.83
CA ALA A 43 30.00 19.23 -1.65
C ALA A 43 30.42 19.10 -3.14
N GLU A 44 31.28 18.14 -3.49
CA GLU A 44 31.68 17.86 -4.87
C GLU A 44 30.84 16.78 -5.60
N HIS A 45 30.00 16.00 -4.93
CA HIS A 45 29.20 14.92 -5.54
C HIS A 45 27.76 14.91 -5.02
N VAL A 46 27.07 16.04 -5.13
CA VAL A 46 25.65 16.13 -4.79
C VAL A 46 24.86 15.25 -5.76
N SER A 47 24.47 14.06 -5.29
CA SER A 47 23.55 13.15 -6.00
C SER A 47 22.38 13.96 -6.56
N THR A 48 22.15 13.80 -7.86
CA THR A 48 21.15 14.60 -8.57
C THR A 48 19.77 14.41 -7.92
N PRO A 49 18.95 15.47 -7.82
CA PRO A 49 17.61 15.37 -7.22
C PRO A 49 16.76 14.28 -7.89
N LEU A 50 16.99 14.02 -9.18
CA LEU A 50 16.34 12.95 -9.94
C LEU A 50 16.76 11.53 -9.49
N GLN A 51 18.03 11.31 -9.14
CA GLN A 51 18.49 10.01 -8.61
C GLN A 51 17.87 9.68 -7.26
N ARG A 52 17.61 10.70 -6.43
CA ARG A 52 16.92 10.51 -5.15
C ARG A 52 15.46 10.12 -5.34
N ILE A 53 14.78 10.76 -6.29
CA ILE A 53 13.42 10.39 -6.67
C ILE A 53 13.39 8.95 -7.20
N SER A 54 14.30 8.57 -8.09
CA SER A 54 14.31 7.22 -8.64
C SER A 54 14.62 6.15 -7.58
N LEU A 55 15.50 6.44 -6.62
CA LEU A 55 15.79 5.53 -5.51
C LEU A 55 14.55 5.32 -4.61
N GLY A 56 13.81 6.38 -4.32
CA GLY A 56 12.52 6.29 -3.62
C GLY A 56 11.54 5.37 -4.36
N GLN A 57 11.43 5.53 -5.68
CA GLN A 57 10.49 4.75 -6.49
C GLN A 57 10.86 3.26 -6.53
N VAL A 58 12.15 2.93 -6.59
CA VAL A 58 12.63 1.54 -6.51
C VAL A 58 12.34 0.95 -5.14
N LEU A 59 12.51 1.72 -4.06
CA LEU A 59 12.21 1.27 -2.71
C LEU A 59 10.71 1.01 -2.50
N ASP A 60 9.84 1.87 -3.05
CA ASP A 60 8.39 1.65 -3.05
C ASP A 60 7.99 0.40 -3.84
N ALA A 61 8.61 0.17 -5.00
CA ALA A 61 8.37 -1.04 -5.78
C ALA A 61 8.77 -2.31 -4.99
N ALA A 62 9.90 -2.26 -4.29
CA ALA A 62 10.34 -3.36 -3.41
C ALA A 62 9.38 -3.57 -2.22
N ALA A 63 8.87 -2.49 -1.62
CA ALA A 63 7.88 -2.55 -0.55
C ALA A 63 6.57 -3.21 -1.03
N MET A 64 6.09 -2.83 -2.22
CA MET A 64 4.90 -3.45 -2.83
C MET A 64 5.11 -4.94 -3.14
N ALA A 65 6.29 -5.32 -3.62
CA ALA A 65 6.63 -6.73 -3.85
C ALA A 65 6.65 -7.53 -2.52
N ALA A 66 7.18 -6.95 -1.45
CA ALA A 66 7.16 -7.57 -0.12
C ALA A 66 5.73 -7.72 0.42
N SER A 67 4.89 -6.68 0.29
CA SER A 67 3.46 -6.73 0.66
C SER A 67 2.71 -7.82 -0.10
N ALA A 68 2.95 -7.94 -1.41
CA ALA A 68 2.35 -9.00 -2.22
C ALA A 68 2.78 -10.39 -1.76
N LEU A 69 4.04 -10.58 -1.37
CA LEU A 69 4.52 -11.86 -0.84
C LEU A 69 3.88 -12.20 0.51
N VAL A 70 3.74 -11.23 1.40
CA VAL A 70 3.06 -11.39 2.70
C VAL A 70 1.60 -11.78 2.48
N GLU A 71 0.91 -11.13 1.54
CA GLU A 71 -0.48 -11.44 1.22
C GLU A 71 -0.64 -12.84 0.60
N ARG A 72 0.29 -13.24 -0.28
CA ARG A 72 0.32 -14.62 -0.82
C ARG A 72 0.50 -15.65 0.29
N ARG A 73 1.36 -15.39 1.27
CA ARG A 73 1.52 -16.28 2.44
C ARG A 73 0.23 -16.31 3.27
N ARG A 74 -0.38 -15.16 3.54
CA ARG A 74 -1.64 -15.05 4.31
C ARG A 74 -2.75 -15.88 3.65
N SER A 75 -2.93 -15.72 2.35
CA SER A 75 -3.92 -16.46 1.56
C SER A 75 -3.63 -17.97 1.56
N ALA A 76 -2.37 -18.39 1.44
CA ALA A 76 -2.00 -19.81 1.50
C ALA A 76 -2.36 -20.46 2.86
N VAL A 77 -2.15 -19.75 3.97
CA VAL A 77 -2.51 -20.24 5.31
C VAL A 77 -4.02 -20.33 5.48
N LEU A 78 -4.80 -19.38 4.93
CA LEU A 78 -6.26 -19.46 4.93
C LEU A 78 -6.77 -20.71 4.19
N HIS A 79 -6.19 -21.00 3.03
CA HIS A 79 -6.52 -22.19 2.24
C HIS A 79 -6.17 -23.49 2.98
N ALA A 80 -4.99 -23.57 3.58
CA ALA A 80 -4.52 -24.75 4.31
C ALA A 80 -5.39 -25.12 5.52
N HIS A 81 -5.99 -24.13 6.18
CA HIS A 81 -6.87 -24.34 7.33
C HIS A 81 -8.37 -24.41 6.98
N HIS A 82 -8.73 -24.35 5.69
CA HIS A 82 -10.12 -24.30 5.20
C HIS A 82 -10.97 -23.25 5.95
N ALA A 83 -10.34 -22.13 6.29
CA ALA A 83 -10.94 -21.07 7.09
C ALA A 83 -11.58 -19.96 6.24
N GLU A 84 -11.73 -20.20 4.94
CA GLU A 84 -12.42 -19.29 4.01
C GLU A 84 -13.86 -19.05 4.49
N GLY A 85 -14.19 -17.81 4.83
CA GLY A 85 -15.53 -17.43 5.31
C GLY A 85 -15.86 -17.80 6.76
N ARG A 86 -14.93 -18.34 7.56
CA ARG A 86 -15.16 -18.53 9.00
C ARG A 86 -15.02 -17.21 9.76
N ALA A 87 -16.16 -16.63 10.15
CA ALA A 87 -16.20 -15.51 11.09
C ALA A 87 -15.51 -15.92 12.42
N GLY A 88 -14.43 -15.23 12.77
CA GLY A 88 -13.68 -15.47 14.02
C GLY A 88 -12.38 -16.28 13.88
N TRP A 89 -11.99 -16.73 12.67
CA TRP A 89 -10.68 -17.34 12.47
C TRP A 89 -9.60 -16.29 12.23
N PHE A 90 -8.61 -16.21 13.12
CA PHE A 90 -7.46 -15.34 12.96
C PHE A 90 -6.31 -16.09 12.30
N VAL A 91 -5.81 -15.60 11.17
CA VAL A 91 -4.54 -16.08 10.62
C VAL A 91 -3.44 -15.80 11.66
N PRO A 92 -2.72 -16.81 12.18
CA PRO A 92 -1.66 -16.64 13.18
C PRO A 92 -0.37 -16.11 12.51
N MET A 93 -0.49 -14.94 11.91
CA MET A 93 0.64 -14.18 11.37
C MET A 93 0.76 -12.90 12.17
N SER A 94 1.98 -12.61 12.61
CA SER A 94 2.31 -11.39 13.33
C SER A 94 2.06 -10.17 12.44
N THR A 95 1.47 -9.12 13.02
CA THR A 95 1.26 -7.82 12.37
C THR A 95 2.58 -7.18 11.91
N LEU A 96 3.72 -7.57 12.49
CA LEU A 96 5.05 -7.08 12.11
C LEU A 96 5.41 -7.33 10.64
N TRP A 97 4.86 -8.38 10.02
CA TRP A 97 5.11 -8.70 8.61
C TRP A 97 4.55 -7.64 7.64
N VAL A 98 3.47 -6.95 8.03
CA VAL A 98 2.87 -5.86 7.25
C VAL A 98 3.51 -4.51 7.59
N VAL A 99 3.94 -4.35 8.85
CA VAL A 99 4.65 -3.15 9.32
C VAL A 99 5.97 -2.93 8.56
N LEU A 100 6.69 -4.00 8.23
CA LEU A 100 7.98 -3.89 7.54
C LEU A 100 7.85 -3.25 6.13
N PRO A 101 6.99 -3.73 5.21
CA PRO A 101 6.71 -3.04 3.95
C PRO A 101 6.22 -1.59 4.13
N LEU A 102 5.36 -1.32 5.10
CA LEU A 102 4.87 0.04 5.39
C LEU A 102 6.00 0.98 5.83
N ALA A 103 6.93 0.49 6.64
CA ALA A 103 8.12 1.25 7.05
C ALA A 103 9.06 1.53 5.85
N MET A 104 9.20 0.59 4.92
CA MET A 104 9.95 0.80 3.68
C MET A 104 9.30 1.88 2.80
N THR A 105 7.96 1.88 2.68
CA THR A 105 7.22 2.95 2.00
C THR A 105 7.44 4.30 2.68
N GLY A 106 7.44 4.37 4.01
CA GLY A 106 7.76 5.62 4.72
C GLY A 106 9.19 6.11 4.45
N ALA A 107 10.16 5.20 4.34
CA ALA A 107 11.52 5.54 3.94
C ALA A 107 11.59 6.07 2.49
N ALA A 108 10.79 5.49 1.58
CA ALA A 108 10.69 5.94 0.19
C ALA A 108 10.09 7.34 0.09
N GLU A 109 9.02 7.63 0.83
CA GLU A 109 8.41 8.97 0.92
C GLU A 109 9.41 10.03 1.39
N ALA A 110 10.25 9.69 2.36
CA ALA A 110 11.30 10.58 2.88
C ALA A 110 12.35 10.95 1.82
N LEU A 111 12.55 10.12 0.79
CA LEU A 111 13.41 10.40 -0.36
C LEU A 111 12.66 11.16 -1.47
N HIS A 112 11.40 10.79 -1.71
CA HIS A 112 10.55 11.36 -2.76
C HIS A 112 10.21 12.83 -2.55
N PHE A 113 9.70 13.20 -1.37
CA PHE A 113 9.20 14.55 -1.10
C PHE A 113 10.26 15.66 -1.29
N PRO A 114 11.44 15.60 -0.64
CA PRO A 114 12.49 16.60 -0.87
C PRO A 114 13.05 16.54 -2.30
N GLY A 115 13.04 15.36 -2.94
CA GLY A 115 13.46 15.21 -4.33
C GLY A 115 12.56 15.96 -5.31
N GLN A 116 11.23 15.84 -5.16
CA GLN A 116 10.26 16.52 -6.02
C GLN A 116 10.35 18.04 -5.87
N VAL A 117 10.46 18.55 -4.65
CA VAL A 117 10.61 19.99 -4.39
C VAL A 117 11.94 20.53 -4.95
N ALA A 118 13.04 19.80 -4.78
CA ALA A 118 14.34 20.21 -5.32
C ALA A 118 14.39 20.15 -6.86
N SER A 119 13.66 19.24 -7.48
CA SER A 119 13.58 19.13 -8.95
C SER A 119 12.75 20.26 -9.55
N THR A 120 11.58 20.57 -8.99
CA THR A 120 10.70 21.63 -9.52
C THR A 120 11.31 23.01 -9.37
N THR A 121 12.01 23.26 -8.27
CA THR A 121 12.74 24.53 -8.07
C THR A 121 13.92 24.69 -9.02
N ARG A 122 14.58 23.60 -9.46
CA ARG A 122 15.69 23.64 -10.44
C ARG A 122 15.25 23.87 -11.89
N HIS A 123 14.15 23.25 -12.32
CA HIS A 123 13.70 23.31 -13.72
C HIS A 123 12.82 24.54 -14.02
N SER A 124 12.29 25.18 -12.98
CA SER A 124 11.43 26.35 -13.13
C SER A 124 12.26 27.63 -13.33
N PRO A 125 12.00 28.46 -14.36
CA PRO A 125 12.55 29.81 -14.40
C PRO A 125 12.10 30.60 -13.17
N SER A 126 12.91 31.58 -12.74
CA SER A 126 12.67 32.42 -11.55
C SER A 126 11.36 33.23 -11.57
N ARG A 127 10.61 33.16 -12.67
CA ARG A 127 9.34 33.87 -12.90
C ARG A 127 8.12 33.18 -12.28
N TYR A 128 8.20 31.88 -11.95
CA TYR A 128 7.11 31.19 -11.28
C TYR A 128 7.27 31.29 -9.76
N GLY A 129 6.21 31.75 -9.07
CA GLY A 129 6.19 31.79 -7.61
C GLY A 129 6.18 30.39 -6.98
N ALA A 130 6.62 30.30 -5.73
CA ALA A 130 6.68 29.05 -4.95
C ALA A 130 5.34 28.28 -4.95
N TRP A 131 4.21 28.98 -4.91
CA TRP A 131 2.88 28.40 -4.97
C TRP A 131 2.62 27.63 -6.26
N GLN A 132 3.07 28.15 -7.40
CA GLN A 132 2.85 27.51 -8.70
C GLN A 132 3.74 26.26 -8.87
N GLN A 133 4.97 26.31 -8.35
CA GLN A 133 5.87 25.15 -8.32
C GLN A 133 5.29 24.02 -7.46
N LEU A 134 4.80 24.35 -6.26
CA LEU A 134 4.15 23.38 -5.38
C LEU A 134 2.87 22.84 -6.01
N ALA A 135 2.07 23.69 -6.68
CA ALA A 135 0.86 23.26 -7.39
C ALA A 135 1.16 22.24 -8.50
N MET A 136 2.29 22.35 -9.21
CA MET A 136 2.70 21.35 -10.21
C MET A 136 2.97 19.97 -9.57
N VAL A 137 3.59 19.95 -8.39
CA VAL A 137 3.83 18.71 -7.62
C VAL A 137 2.49 18.05 -7.24
N TRP A 138 1.56 18.82 -6.67
CA TRP A 138 0.24 18.31 -6.29
C TRP A 138 -0.57 17.79 -7.48
N ARG A 139 -0.45 18.43 -8.66
CA ARG A 139 -1.11 17.95 -9.88
C ARG A 139 -0.61 16.56 -10.28
N ILE A 140 0.71 16.33 -10.26
CA ILE A 140 1.29 15.02 -10.59
C ILE A 140 0.78 13.94 -9.63
N ILE A 141 0.77 14.25 -8.32
CA ILE A 141 0.26 13.34 -7.29
C ILE A 141 -1.24 13.03 -7.52
N ALA A 142 -2.05 14.07 -7.77
CA ALA A 142 -3.47 13.91 -8.05
C ALA A 142 -3.71 13.03 -9.28
N THR A 143 -3.00 13.29 -10.38
CA THR A 143 -3.08 12.44 -11.59
C THR A 143 -2.73 10.99 -11.28
N GLY A 144 -1.72 10.73 -10.44
CA GLY A 144 -1.37 9.38 -9.98
C GLY A 144 -2.53 8.69 -9.24
N PHE A 145 -3.19 9.38 -8.31
CA PHE A 145 -4.35 8.84 -7.59
C PHE A 145 -5.54 8.55 -8.51
N TYR A 146 -5.82 9.44 -9.46
CA TYR A 146 -6.88 9.22 -10.44
C TYR A 146 -6.56 8.03 -11.36
N LEU A 147 -5.33 7.92 -11.82
CA LEU A 147 -4.89 6.79 -12.65
C LEU A 147 -4.98 5.47 -11.87
N SER A 148 -4.56 5.45 -10.60
CA SER A 148 -4.70 4.27 -9.74
C SER A 148 -6.16 3.84 -9.61
N THR A 149 -7.07 4.80 -9.39
CA THR A 149 -8.51 4.52 -9.30
C THR A 149 -9.06 3.98 -10.62
N ALA A 150 -8.66 4.57 -11.75
CA ALA A 150 -9.06 4.11 -13.07
C ALA A 150 -8.59 2.68 -13.36
N VAL A 151 -7.34 2.34 -12.99
CA VAL A 151 -6.79 0.99 -13.12
C VAL A 151 -7.59 -0.01 -12.26
N VAL A 152 -7.88 0.31 -11.00
CA VAL A 152 -8.71 -0.57 -10.14
C VAL A 152 -10.12 -0.73 -10.71
N GLY A 153 -10.71 0.33 -11.23
CA GLY A 153 -12.03 0.29 -11.90
C GLY A 153 -12.02 -0.62 -13.13
N LEU A 154 -10.99 -0.51 -13.97
CA LEU A 154 -10.81 -1.37 -15.14
C LEU A 154 -10.64 -2.84 -14.73
N ILE A 155 -9.82 -3.11 -13.72
CA ILE A 155 -9.58 -4.47 -13.23
C ILE A 155 -10.88 -5.05 -12.67
N ARG A 156 -11.68 -4.29 -11.91
CA ARG A 156 -13.00 -4.72 -11.42
C ARG A 156 -14.01 -4.96 -12.54
N GLY A 157 -13.93 -4.19 -13.63
CA GLY A 157 -14.79 -4.37 -14.80
C GLY A 157 -14.40 -5.59 -15.64
N ALA A 158 -13.09 -5.88 -15.74
CA ALA A 158 -12.56 -7.00 -16.50
C ALA A 158 -12.52 -8.31 -15.69
N THR A 159 -12.44 -8.22 -14.37
CA THR A 159 -12.31 -9.35 -13.43
C THR A 159 -13.15 -9.09 -12.20
N ASN A 160 -13.71 -10.14 -11.57
CA ASN A 160 -14.39 -10.02 -10.27
C ASN A 160 -13.40 -9.83 -9.09
N TRP A 161 -12.22 -9.28 -9.36
CA TRP A 161 -11.17 -8.97 -8.40
C TRP A 161 -10.96 -7.45 -8.35
N PRO A 162 -10.71 -6.84 -7.18
CA PRO A 162 -10.57 -7.43 -5.83
C PRO A 162 -11.92 -7.78 -5.17
N PRO A 163 -11.98 -8.85 -4.35
CA PRO A 163 -13.20 -9.22 -3.61
C PRO A 163 -13.55 -8.18 -2.54
N ASP A 164 -14.86 -8.00 -2.27
CA ASP A 164 -15.35 -7.08 -1.23
C ASP A 164 -14.91 -7.48 0.19
N ASN A 165 -14.70 -8.78 0.41
CA ASN A 165 -14.16 -9.33 1.65
C ASN A 165 -12.82 -10.03 1.38
N ILE A 166 -11.76 -9.54 2.01
CA ILE A 166 -10.39 -10.06 1.89
C ILE A 166 -10.20 -11.46 2.46
N ASP A 167 -11.11 -11.92 3.32
CA ASP A 167 -11.08 -13.28 3.88
C ASP A 167 -11.81 -14.30 2.99
N THR A 168 -12.50 -13.81 1.95
CA THR A 168 -13.15 -14.66 0.94
C THR A 168 -12.22 -14.76 -0.27
N SER A 169 -11.80 -15.97 -0.63
CA SER A 169 -10.92 -16.15 -1.79
C SER A 169 -11.71 -15.98 -3.09
N SER A 170 -11.12 -15.33 -4.10
CA SER A 170 -11.74 -15.20 -5.43
C SER A 170 -11.87 -16.54 -6.16
N ARG A 171 -11.17 -17.58 -5.69
CA ARG A 171 -11.30 -18.97 -6.17
C ARG A 171 -12.68 -19.54 -5.84
N CYS A 172 -13.22 -19.25 -4.66
CA CYS A 172 -14.55 -19.72 -4.26
C CYS A 172 -15.66 -19.06 -5.12
N GLN A 173 -15.46 -17.81 -5.55
CA GLN A 173 -16.39 -17.13 -6.46
C GLN A 173 -16.31 -17.70 -7.89
N LEU A 174 -15.12 -18.11 -8.34
CA LEU A 174 -14.95 -18.84 -9.60
C LEU A 174 -15.53 -20.27 -9.52
N ASP A 175 -15.40 -20.95 -8.38
CA ASP A 175 -16.00 -22.29 -8.16
C ASP A 175 -17.54 -22.23 -8.10
N CYS A 176 -18.12 -21.16 -7.56
CA CYS A 176 -19.56 -20.89 -7.67
C CYS A 176 -19.99 -20.62 -9.12
N CYS A 177 -19.17 -19.94 -9.94
CA CYS A 177 -19.43 -19.79 -11.38
C CYS A 177 -19.20 -21.08 -12.18
N ALA A 178 -18.26 -21.94 -11.77
CA ALA A 178 -17.91 -23.17 -12.48
C ALA A 178 -18.83 -24.36 -12.13
N ARG A 179 -19.56 -24.29 -11.02
CA ARG A 179 -20.48 -25.34 -10.58
C ARG A 179 -21.92 -25.17 -11.10
N ASP A 180 -22.17 -24.18 -11.96
CA ASP A 180 -23.50 -23.75 -12.40
C ASP A 180 -23.87 -24.18 -13.85
N ASP A 181 -23.31 -25.27 -14.36
CA ASP A 181 -23.73 -25.84 -15.66
C ASP A 181 -25.09 -26.58 -15.61
N GLN A 182 -25.75 -26.63 -14.45
CA GLN A 182 -27.10 -27.20 -14.28
C GLN A 182 -27.90 -26.45 -13.21
N LEU A 183 -28.31 -25.20 -13.46
CA LEU A 183 -29.67 -24.70 -13.17
C LEU A 183 -29.77 -23.22 -13.51
N TRP A 184 -30.56 -22.90 -14.51
CA TRP A 184 -30.84 -21.53 -14.90
C TRP A 184 -31.99 -21.02 -14.02
N MET A 185 -31.92 -19.75 -13.61
CA MET A 185 -32.95 -18.98 -12.88
C MET A 185 -33.03 -19.11 -11.35
N ILE A 186 -31.99 -18.72 -10.58
CA ILE A 186 -32.24 -17.97 -9.32
C ILE A 186 -31.08 -16.98 -9.04
N PRO A 187 -31.24 -15.65 -9.25
CA PRO A 187 -30.19 -14.65 -9.01
C PRO A 187 -29.81 -14.44 -7.52
N ASN A 188 -30.47 -15.13 -6.59
CA ASN A 188 -30.43 -14.82 -5.16
C ASN A 188 -29.67 -15.84 -4.29
N ARG A 189 -29.05 -16.89 -4.86
CA ARG A 189 -28.39 -17.93 -4.03
C ARG A 189 -26.89 -17.73 -3.77
N CYS A 190 -26.18 -16.88 -4.50
CA CYS A 190 -24.82 -16.49 -4.11
C CYS A 190 -24.77 -15.50 -2.92
N LYS A 191 -25.92 -14.95 -2.51
CA LYS A 191 -26.02 -14.00 -1.39
C LYS A 191 -26.14 -14.67 0.00
N ALA A 192 -26.17 -16.00 0.06
CA ALA A 192 -26.51 -16.75 1.28
C ALA A 192 -25.32 -17.05 2.23
N LEU A 193 -24.11 -16.53 1.96
CA LEU A 193 -23.00 -16.55 2.92
C LEU A 193 -22.68 -15.17 3.51
N GLN A 194 -23.66 -14.26 3.51
CA GLN A 194 -23.68 -13.18 4.50
C GLN A 194 -23.99 -13.79 5.87
N VAL A 195 -22.93 -14.06 6.63
CA VAL A 195 -22.97 -14.26 8.08
C VAL A 195 -23.79 -13.10 8.67
N PRO A 196 -24.80 -13.36 9.53
CA PRO A 196 -25.64 -12.31 10.08
C PRO A 196 -24.80 -11.32 10.87
N GLU A 197 -25.03 -10.01 10.64
CA GLU A 197 -24.66 -8.95 11.58
C GLU A 197 -25.27 -9.29 12.94
N SER A 198 -24.44 -9.74 13.88
CA SER A 198 -24.78 -9.72 15.30
C SER A 198 -24.30 -8.38 15.86
N SER A 199 -25.31 -7.55 16.17
CA SER A 199 -25.33 -6.43 17.13
C SER A 199 -24.30 -6.49 18.24
#